data_AF-A0A4Y1X1I3-F1
#
_entry.id   AF-A0A4Y1X1I3-F1
#
_cell.length_a   1.000
_cell.length_b   1.000
_cell.length_c   1.000
_cell.angle_alpha   90.00
_cell.angle_beta   90.00
_cell.angle_gamma   90.00
#
_symmetry.space_group_name_H-M   'P 1'
#
loop_
_entity.id
_entity.type
_entity.pdbx_description
1 polymer ?
#
loop_
_entity_poly.entity_id
_entity_poly.type
_entity_poly.pdbx_seq_one_letter_code
_entity_poly.pdbx_strand_id
1 'polypeptide(L)'
;MNTRYLKTLLTAAAALLGSACIENDVPYPVVEISIADIEGEGFTVGATDPANRTITLALDEQTDIRKVRIDKVDYDVTIHSVHADKETFIRQIASSVELVGTHDMRTPLTTTLSLYQDYTWTIRAEQRIALDFRVKGQIKEAEIDTQARTATAFVPDGTDLAAVRIETLKLGPAEVTTYSPTVEELSAAGFAEERKVRVTCHGETEEWTLRVQETDIRMAVQEIDLWNNTATVTAFLTEEEAKKAEVQYRSEGAESWQTARKEGYADGILRAIVEPGWQESQNKNGLTVYTMAPEQGIFAGHTYELRLLVGDEEYGMITQTTAAGHTIPDGDLEDGTLSCFTKDNETEEQVRFWGSGNNLFKPKLCTQGEFGGSKCAYLQASKTLGILASGNFFSGLFHYEGMNGTVKFGQPYAWESRPRAMKVRYYAPTIGTVDVAKYQNPGNLEKGDQDMSRIMVAIVDWSDRHEVTSGVGQPSGMWDPEETMRTEEGAIIAYGSKFIDAASTGDAWIDLELPLSFYDTAAKPGGKISIVISCSTSAYGDFMVGCSQNQFYLDDFGWIY
;
A
#
# COMPACT_ATOMS: atom_id res chain seq x y z
N MET A 1 -41.88 -25.41 -81.99
CA MET A 1 -40.72 -26.31 -82.01
C MET A 1 -40.09 -26.29 -80.62
N ASN A 2 -40.43 -27.30 -79.80
CA ASN A 2 -39.77 -27.87 -78.60
C ASN A 2 -38.73 -26.96 -77.89
N THR A 3 -38.97 -26.35 -76.73
CA THR A 3 -39.26 -26.94 -75.39
C THR A 3 -38.32 -28.07 -74.92
N ARG A 4 -37.06 -28.14 -75.38
CA ARG A 4 -36.12 -29.15 -74.86
C ARG A 4 -34.62 -28.80 -74.74
N TYR A 5 -34.17 -27.60 -75.08
CA TYR A 5 -32.74 -27.23 -74.98
C TYR A 5 -32.40 -26.06 -74.04
N LEU A 6 -33.40 -25.38 -73.46
CA LEU A 6 -33.14 -24.33 -72.47
C LEU A 6 -33.00 -24.88 -71.03
N LYS A 7 -33.40 -26.14 -70.79
CA LYS A 7 -33.27 -26.80 -69.49
C LYS A 7 -31.87 -27.38 -69.24
N THR A 8 -31.04 -27.54 -70.27
CA THR A 8 -29.69 -28.14 -70.13
C THR A 8 -28.58 -27.09 -69.96
N LEU A 9 -28.85 -25.82 -70.29
CA LEU A 9 -27.95 -24.70 -70.04
C LEU A 9 -28.12 -24.09 -68.63
N LEU A 10 -29.26 -24.31 -67.96
CA LEU A 10 -29.44 -23.91 -66.56
C LEU A 10 -28.82 -24.88 -65.54
N THR A 11 -28.59 -26.13 -65.90
CA THR A 11 -27.97 -27.12 -65.00
C THR A 11 -26.44 -27.04 -64.94
N ALA A 12 -25.78 -26.35 -65.88
CA ALA A 12 -24.33 -26.14 -65.84
C ALA A 12 -23.92 -24.79 -65.21
N ALA A 13 -24.83 -23.82 -65.11
CA ALA A 13 -24.61 -22.58 -64.37
C ALA A 13 -24.99 -22.69 -62.88
N ALA A 14 -25.86 -23.62 -62.51
CA ALA A 14 -26.17 -23.93 -61.11
C ALA A 14 -25.10 -24.78 -60.40
N ALA A 15 -24.20 -25.43 -61.16
CA ALA A 15 -23.08 -26.20 -60.61
C ALA A 15 -21.83 -25.34 -60.32
N LEU A 16 -21.86 -24.05 -60.64
CA LEU A 16 -20.78 -23.08 -60.34
C LEU A 16 -21.21 -21.96 -59.37
N LEU A 17 -22.45 -22.02 -58.85
CA LEU A 17 -22.96 -21.11 -57.82
C LEU A 17 -23.23 -21.80 -56.47
N GLY A 18 -22.90 -23.09 -56.35
CA GLY A 18 -23.08 -23.88 -55.13
C GLY A 18 -21.87 -23.95 -54.20
N SER A 19 -20.80 -23.20 -54.48
CA SER A 19 -19.57 -23.20 -53.67
C SER A 19 -18.98 -21.80 -53.53
N ALA A 20 -19.84 -20.84 -53.19
CA ALA A 20 -19.44 -19.52 -52.74
C ALA A 20 -20.39 -18.99 -51.65
N CYS A 21 -20.80 -19.87 -50.74
CA CYS A 21 -20.90 -19.45 -49.35
C CYS A 21 -19.64 -20.03 -48.71
N ILE A 22 -18.54 -19.28 -48.73
CA ILE A 22 -17.57 -19.43 -47.66
C ILE A 22 -18.36 -18.94 -46.44
N GLU A 23 -18.98 -19.84 -45.69
CA GLU A 23 -19.16 -19.59 -44.27
C GLU A 23 -17.75 -19.29 -43.77
N ASN A 24 -17.52 -18.03 -43.44
CA ASN A 24 -16.30 -17.63 -42.78
C ASN A 24 -16.38 -18.16 -41.35
N ASP A 25 -16.25 -19.48 -41.24
CA ASP A 25 -16.37 -20.27 -40.01
C ASP A 25 -15.04 -20.27 -39.25
N VAL A 26 -14.31 -19.16 -39.36
CA VAL A 26 -13.14 -18.88 -38.53
C VAL A 26 -13.70 -18.17 -37.29
N PRO A 27 -13.68 -18.79 -36.10
CA PRO A 27 -14.10 -18.10 -34.89
C PRO A 27 -13.30 -16.80 -34.78
N TYR A 28 -14.00 -15.69 -34.56
CA TYR A 28 -13.35 -14.40 -34.33
C TYR A 28 -12.33 -14.54 -33.21
N PRO A 29 -11.16 -13.88 -33.31
CA PRO A 29 -10.17 -13.95 -32.26
C PRO A 29 -10.80 -13.50 -30.94
N VAL A 30 -10.48 -14.20 -29.85
CA VAL A 30 -10.83 -13.76 -28.51
C VAL A 30 -9.87 -12.64 -28.15
N VAL A 31 -10.39 -11.42 -28.06
CA VAL A 31 -9.63 -10.22 -27.72
C VAL A 31 -10.22 -9.68 -26.43
N GLU A 32 -9.48 -9.81 -25.33
CA GLU A 32 -9.87 -9.19 -24.06
C GLU A 32 -9.48 -7.72 -24.06
N ILE A 33 -10.42 -6.85 -23.70
CA ILE A 33 -10.22 -5.40 -23.66
C ILE A 33 -10.15 -4.95 -22.20
N SER A 34 -9.09 -4.22 -21.86
CA SER A 34 -8.92 -3.59 -20.56
C SER A 34 -8.72 -2.08 -20.65
N ILE A 35 -8.96 -1.40 -19.54
CA ILE A 35 -8.56 -0.01 -19.35
C ILE A 35 -7.18 -0.05 -18.69
N ALA A 36 -6.17 0.45 -19.40
CA ALA A 36 -4.77 0.41 -18.97
C ALA A 36 -4.43 1.55 -18.00
N ASP A 37 -4.91 2.76 -18.29
CA ASP A 37 -4.70 3.92 -17.43
C ASP A 37 -5.82 4.96 -17.62
N ILE A 38 -6.00 5.79 -16.59
CA ILE A 38 -6.90 6.93 -16.59
C ILE A 38 -6.15 8.13 -16.04
N GLU A 39 -6.01 9.18 -16.86
CA GLU A 39 -5.39 10.44 -16.46
C GLU A 39 -6.45 11.53 -16.33
N GLY A 40 -6.30 12.39 -15.32
CA GLY A 40 -7.18 13.52 -15.10
C GLY A 40 -6.72 14.40 -13.93
N GLU A 41 -7.43 15.50 -13.72
CA GLU A 41 -7.12 16.45 -12.65
C GLU A 41 -7.87 16.10 -11.36
N GLY A 42 -7.20 16.24 -10.22
CA GLY A 42 -7.80 16.08 -8.90
C GLY A 42 -7.96 14.63 -8.42
N PHE A 43 -7.26 13.68 -9.03
CA PHE A 43 -7.23 12.29 -8.58
C PHE A 43 -5.97 11.54 -9.03
N THR A 44 -5.73 10.39 -8.42
CA THR A 44 -4.80 9.36 -8.90
C THR A 44 -5.54 8.03 -9.06
N VAL A 45 -5.02 7.12 -9.89
CA VAL A 45 -5.53 5.74 -9.94
C VAL A 45 -5.06 5.02 -8.67
N GLY A 46 -5.99 4.70 -7.78
CA GLY A 46 -5.69 4.10 -6.48
C GLY A 46 -5.56 2.58 -6.54
N ALA A 47 -6.49 1.90 -7.22
CA ALA A 47 -6.45 0.45 -7.41
C ALA A 47 -7.13 0.04 -8.72
N THR A 48 -6.54 -0.93 -9.41
CA THR A 48 -7.10 -1.57 -10.60
C THR A 48 -7.31 -3.05 -10.29
N ASP A 49 -8.52 -3.55 -10.53
CA ASP A 49 -8.89 -4.96 -10.40
C ASP A 49 -9.39 -5.45 -11.77
N PRO A 50 -8.49 -5.96 -12.63
CA PRO A 50 -8.83 -6.43 -13.97
C PRO A 50 -9.74 -7.66 -13.96
N ALA A 51 -9.61 -8.53 -12.96
CA ALA A 51 -10.45 -9.73 -12.84
C ALA A 51 -11.93 -9.37 -12.66
N ASN A 52 -12.20 -8.34 -11.86
CA ASN A 52 -13.54 -7.78 -11.68
C ASN A 52 -13.82 -6.56 -12.58
N ARG A 53 -12.91 -6.23 -13.50
CA ARG A 53 -12.98 -5.07 -14.42
C ARG A 53 -13.38 -3.77 -13.70
N THR A 54 -12.67 -3.48 -12.61
CA THR A 54 -12.94 -2.32 -11.76
C THR A 54 -11.71 -1.43 -11.64
N ILE A 55 -11.89 -0.12 -11.78
CA ILE A 55 -10.87 0.89 -11.47
C ILE A 55 -11.37 1.77 -10.34
N THR A 56 -10.51 2.06 -9.37
CA THR A 56 -10.77 2.99 -8.27
C THR A 56 -9.91 4.23 -8.43
N LEU A 57 -10.55 5.39 -8.59
CA LEU A 57 -9.90 6.69 -8.57
C LEU A 57 -9.87 7.20 -7.12
N ALA A 58 -8.68 7.48 -6.60
CA ALA A 58 -8.51 8.16 -5.31
C ALA A 58 -8.53 9.68 -5.56
N LEU A 59 -9.64 10.34 -5.21
CA LEU A 59 -9.80 11.77 -5.43
C LEU A 59 -9.09 12.58 -4.33
N ASP A 60 -8.49 13.70 -4.73
CA ASP A 60 -8.03 14.72 -3.80
C ASP A 60 -9.21 15.27 -2.98
N GLU A 61 -8.97 15.71 -1.74
CA GLU A 61 -10.06 16.23 -0.89
C GLU A 61 -10.84 17.38 -1.57
N GLN A 62 -10.15 18.26 -2.29
CA GLN A 62 -10.75 19.45 -2.92
C GLN A 62 -11.50 19.17 -4.23
N THR A 63 -11.46 17.94 -4.74
CA THR A 63 -12.10 17.59 -6.00
C THR A 63 -13.62 17.52 -5.84
N ASP A 64 -14.37 18.19 -6.71
CA ASP A 64 -15.83 18.02 -6.73
C ASP A 64 -16.16 16.65 -7.33
N ILE A 65 -16.51 15.68 -6.48
CA ILE A 65 -16.89 14.31 -6.90
C ILE A 65 -18.05 14.30 -7.93
N ARG A 66 -18.83 15.38 -8.02
CA ARG A 66 -19.92 15.53 -9.00
C ARG A 66 -19.42 15.93 -10.40
N LYS A 67 -18.15 16.34 -10.50
CA LYS A 67 -17.52 16.91 -11.69
C LYS A 67 -16.06 16.46 -11.83
N VAL A 68 -15.81 15.17 -11.64
CA VAL A 68 -14.48 14.59 -11.85
C VAL A 68 -14.13 14.66 -13.33
N ARG A 69 -12.97 15.23 -13.67
CA ARG A 69 -12.54 15.42 -15.05
C ARG A 69 -11.53 14.35 -15.45
N ILE A 70 -11.94 13.47 -16.34
CA ILE A 70 -11.05 12.50 -17.00
C ILE A 70 -10.57 13.11 -18.30
N ASP A 71 -9.26 13.31 -18.44
CA ASP A 71 -8.64 13.90 -19.61
C ASP A 71 -8.22 12.84 -20.63
N LYS A 72 -7.89 11.63 -20.18
CA LYS A 72 -7.41 10.55 -21.04
C LYS A 72 -7.76 9.20 -20.45
N VAL A 73 -8.07 8.26 -21.35
CA VAL A 73 -8.21 6.84 -21.02
C VAL A 73 -7.41 6.07 -22.04
N ASP A 74 -6.46 5.28 -21.56
CA ASP A 74 -5.71 4.34 -22.38
C ASP A 74 -6.34 2.96 -22.26
N TYR A 75 -6.47 2.27 -23.40
CA TYR A 75 -6.97 0.90 -23.45
C TYR A 75 -5.83 -0.05 -23.79
N ASP A 76 -5.89 -1.28 -23.28
CA ASP A 76 -5.06 -2.39 -23.76
C ASP A 76 -5.95 -3.53 -24.28
N VAL A 77 -5.35 -4.39 -25.09
CA VAL A 77 -5.98 -5.56 -25.68
C VAL A 77 -5.08 -6.78 -25.53
N THR A 78 -5.64 -7.87 -25.03
CA THR A 78 -4.97 -9.17 -24.95
C THR A 78 -5.54 -10.10 -26.02
N ILE A 79 -4.69 -10.55 -26.95
CA ILE A 79 -5.09 -11.34 -28.12
C ILE A 79 -4.65 -12.79 -27.90
N HIS A 80 -5.60 -13.70 -27.68
CA HIS A 80 -5.27 -15.09 -27.35
C HIS A 80 -5.08 -16.00 -28.57
N SER A 81 -5.39 -15.53 -29.78
CA SER A 81 -5.63 -16.41 -30.94
C SER A 81 -4.69 -16.20 -32.13
N VAL A 82 -4.01 -15.06 -32.24
CA VAL A 82 -3.16 -14.69 -33.39
C VAL A 82 -2.08 -13.67 -33.02
N HIS A 83 -0.92 -13.70 -33.69
CA HIS A 83 0.04 -12.58 -33.68
C HIS A 83 -0.54 -11.45 -34.54
N ALA A 84 -1.09 -10.42 -33.90
CA ALA A 84 -1.64 -9.26 -34.56
C ALA A 84 -1.22 -7.97 -33.82
N ASP A 85 -1.23 -6.85 -34.53
CA ASP A 85 -0.81 -5.55 -34.01
C ASP A 85 -1.88 -4.96 -33.07
N LYS A 86 -1.55 -4.81 -31.79
CA LYS A 86 -2.45 -4.33 -30.73
C LYS A 86 -3.04 -2.95 -31.05
N GLU A 87 -2.23 -2.05 -31.59
CA GLU A 87 -2.60 -0.66 -31.93
C GLU A 87 -3.80 -0.58 -32.87
N THR A 88 -3.90 -1.53 -33.80
CA THR A 88 -5.01 -1.57 -34.76
C THR A 88 -6.34 -1.91 -34.09
N PHE A 89 -6.33 -2.73 -33.04
CA PHE A 89 -7.53 -3.10 -32.28
C PHE A 89 -7.92 -2.03 -31.27
N ILE A 90 -6.96 -1.42 -30.59
CA ILE A 90 -7.20 -0.35 -29.62
C ILE A 90 -7.99 0.80 -30.27
N ARG A 91 -7.62 1.19 -31.49
CA ARG A 91 -8.31 2.24 -32.27
C ARG A 91 -9.74 1.90 -32.67
N GLN A 92 -10.14 0.63 -32.58
CA GLN A 92 -11.47 0.15 -32.95
C GLN A 92 -12.35 -0.14 -31.74
N ILE A 93 -11.83 -0.03 -30.51
CA ILE A 93 -12.62 -0.20 -29.30
C ILE A 93 -13.70 0.88 -29.27
N ALA A 94 -14.94 0.43 -29.15
CA ALA A 94 -16.08 1.29 -28.87
C ALA A 94 -16.41 1.20 -27.38
N SER A 95 -16.63 2.34 -26.74
CA SER A 95 -17.14 2.42 -25.37
C SER A 95 -18.62 2.79 -25.40
N SER A 96 -19.45 2.11 -24.61
CA SER A 96 -20.89 2.42 -24.52
C SER A 96 -21.17 3.79 -23.90
N VAL A 97 -20.23 4.31 -23.12
CA VAL A 97 -20.27 5.65 -22.51
C VAL A 97 -18.96 6.38 -22.84
N GLU A 98 -19.04 7.68 -23.14
CA GLU A 98 -17.84 8.50 -23.32
C GLU A 98 -17.10 8.62 -22.00
N LEU A 99 -15.87 8.11 -21.91
CA LEU A 99 -15.10 8.10 -20.66
C LEU A 99 -14.29 9.39 -20.45
N VAL A 100 -13.83 10.04 -21.53
CA VAL A 100 -13.14 11.33 -21.45
C VAL A 100 -14.17 12.45 -21.30
N GLY A 101 -13.98 13.31 -20.32
CA GLY A 101 -14.94 14.38 -20.00
C GLY A 101 -15.18 14.53 -18.50
N THR A 102 -16.26 15.21 -18.16
CA THR A 102 -16.64 15.50 -16.77
C THR A 102 -17.76 14.57 -16.33
N HIS A 103 -17.56 13.86 -15.22
CA HIS A 103 -18.47 12.85 -14.70
C HIS A 103 -18.87 13.11 -13.25
N ASP A 104 -20.11 12.74 -12.92
CA ASP A 104 -20.58 12.64 -11.55
C ASP A 104 -20.26 11.24 -11.01
N MET A 105 -19.21 11.16 -10.19
CA MET A 105 -18.63 9.92 -9.70
C MET A 105 -19.14 9.52 -8.31
N ARG A 106 -20.23 10.15 -7.82
CA ARG A 106 -20.93 9.70 -6.60
C ARG A 106 -21.52 8.30 -6.77
N THR A 107 -21.78 7.92 -8.02
CA THR A 107 -22.12 6.56 -8.42
C THR A 107 -21.06 6.06 -9.39
N PRO A 108 -20.67 4.78 -9.35
CA PRO A 108 -19.70 4.25 -10.29
C PRO A 108 -20.12 4.44 -11.75
N LEU A 109 -19.17 4.89 -12.58
CA LEU A 109 -19.32 4.98 -14.02
C LEU A 109 -19.13 3.59 -14.63
N THR A 110 -20.20 3.02 -15.18
CA THR A 110 -20.16 1.71 -15.85
C THR A 110 -20.11 1.91 -17.36
N THR A 111 -19.16 1.28 -18.03
CA THR A 111 -19.09 1.25 -19.50
C THR A 111 -18.89 -0.16 -20.01
N THR A 112 -19.37 -0.46 -21.22
CA THR A 112 -19.05 -1.68 -21.95
C THR A 112 -18.11 -1.32 -23.08
N LEU A 113 -16.92 -1.93 -23.05
CA LEU A 113 -15.94 -1.84 -24.12
C LEU A 113 -16.19 -2.99 -25.11
N SER A 114 -16.38 -2.64 -26.37
CA SER A 114 -16.81 -3.55 -27.43
C SER A 114 -15.86 -3.51 -28.62
N LEU A 115 -15.52 -4.68 -29.13
CA LEU A 115 -14.81 -4.85 -30.41
C LEU A 115 -15.38 -6.08 -31.15
N TYR A 116 -15.09 -7.28 -30.64
CA TYR A 116 -15.71 -8.56 -31.03
C TYR A 116 -16.49 -9.20 -29.89
N GLN A 117 -16.06 -8.94 -28.66
CA GLN A 117 -16.71 -9.31 -27.42
C GLN A 117 -16.94 -8.04 -26.59
N ASP A 118 -17.84 -8.14 -25.62
CA ASP A 118 -18.24 -7.05 -24.73
C ASP A 118 -17.62 -7.25 -23.35
N TYR A 119 -16.96 -6.22 -22.83
CA TYR A 119 -16.33 -6.21 -21.51
C TYR A 119 -16.86 -5.04 -20.71
N THR A 120 -17.67 -5.33 -19.69
CA THR A 120 -18.21 -4.31 -18.79
C THR A 120 -17.18 -3.94 -17.74
N TRP A 121 -16.79 -2.67 -17.74
CA TRP A 121 -15.90 -2.04 -16.78
C TRP A 121 -16.64 -1.09 -15.85
N THR A 122 -16.21 -1.03 -14.60
CA THR A 122 -16.73 -0.14 -13.57
C THR A 122 -15.62 0.77 -13.06
N ILE A 123 -15.75 2.08 -13.26
CA ILE A 123 -14.84 3.08 -12.69
C ILE A 123 -15.56 3.70 -11.49
N ARG A 124 -14.99 3.58 -10.30
CA ARG A 124 -15.52 4.16 -9.06
C ARG A 124 -14.55 5.20 -8.51
N ALA A 125 -15.07 6.16 -7.75
CA ALA A 125 -14.25 7.14 -7.06
C ALA A 125 -14.34 6.93 -5.55
N GLU A 126 -13.20 7.06 -4.88
CA GLU A 126 -13.09 7.11 -3.43
C GLU A 126 -12.50 8.46 -3.04
N GLN A 127 -13.19 9.16 -2.14
CA GLN A 127 -12.75 10.46 -1.62
C GLN A 127 -12.87 10.41 -0.10
N ARG A 128 -11.73 10.50 0.59
CA ARG A 128 -11.68 10.54 2.06
C ARG A 128 -11.43 11.98 2.49
N ILE A 129 -12.38 12.57 3.22
CA ILE A 129 -12.24 13.91 3.79
C ILE A 129 -12.09 13.74 5.30
N ALA A 130 -10.92 14.10 5.84
CA ALA A 130 -10.73 14.10 7.28
C ALA A 130 -11.53 15.25 7.90
N LEU A 131 -12.56 14.93 8.68
CA LEU A 131 -13.39 15.91 9.38
C LEU A 131 -12.82 16.18 10.77
N ASP A 132 -12.96 17.41 11.26
CA ASP A 132 -12.50 17.80 12.59
C ASP A 132 -13.41 18.86 13.20
N PHE A 133 -13.62 18.76 14.51
CA PHE A 133 -14.32 19.76 15.31
C PHE A 133 -13.64 19.83 16.68
N ARG A 134 -12.94 20.94 16.94
CA ARG A 134 -12.26 21.20 18.21
C ARG A 134 -12.74 22.48 18.85
N VAL A 135 -12.90 22.45 20.17
CA VAL A 135 -13.21 23.63 20.99
C VAL A 135 -12.18 23.80 22.10
N LYS A 136 -12.06 25.03 22.60
CA LYS A 136 -11.19 25.33 23.75
C LYS A 136 -11.58 24.51 24.96
N GLY A 137 -10.58 23.95 25.65
CA GLY A 137 -10.79 23.12 26.84
C GLY A 137 -11.35 21.73 26.53
N GLN A 138 -11.28 21.25 25.29
CA GLN A 138 -11.76 19.93 24.91
C GLN A 138 -10.92 18.81 25.53
N ILE A 139 -11.60 17.78 26.06
CA ILE A 139 -10.95 16.70 26.80
C ILE A 139 -10.74 15.42 26.00
N LYS A 140 -11.58 15.08 25.02
CA LYS A 140 -11.42 13.90 24.16
C LYS A 140 -11.71 14.23 22.71
N GLU A 141 -11.45 13.31 21.79
CA GLU A 141 -11.83 13.47 20.38
C GLU A 141 -13.33 13.79 20.24
N ALA A 142 -13.68 14.62 19.27
CA ALA A 142 -15.08 14.93 19.00
C ALA A 142 -15.77 13.75 18.30
N GLU A 143 -17.04 13.54 18.63
CA GLU A 143 -17.87 12.55 17.95
C GLU A 143 -18.54 13.20 16.73
N ILE A 144 -18.15 12.77 15.53
CA ILE A 144 -18.68 13.28 14.26
C ILE A 144 -19.50 12.18 13.57
N ASP A 145 -20.79 12.42 13.42
CA ASP A 145 -21.72 11.57 12.67
C ASP A 145 -22.04 12.25 11.34
N THR A 146 -21.51 11.72 10.25
CA THR A 146 -21.70 12.25 8.90
C THR A 146 -23.10 11.98 8.35
N GLN A 147 -23.78 10.94 8.82
CA GLN A 147 -25.14 10.59 8.39
C GLN A 147 -26.17 11.49 9.08
N ALA A 148 -26.03 11.67 10.40
CA ALA A 148 -26.88 12.57 11.17
C ALA A 148 -26.47 14.05 11.02
N ARG A 149 -25.28 14.31 10.46
CA ARG A 149 -24.65 15.63 10.31
C ARG A 149 -24.51 16.34 11.66
N THR A 150 -23.95 15.63 12.63
CA THR A 150 -23.71 16.16 13.97
C THR A 150 -22.24 16.07 14.33
N ALA A 151 -21.71 17.09 15.00
CA ALA A 151 -20.38 17.07 15.59
C ALA A 151 -20.48 17.48 17.07
N THR A 152 -20.02 16.62 17.97
CA THR A 152 -20.11 16.82 19.43
C THR A 152 -18.72 16.85 20.04
N ALA A 153 -18.34 18.00 20.60
CA ALA A 153 -17.13 18.14 21.39
C ALA A 153 -17.44 17.97 22.89
N PHE A 154 -16.43 17.55 23.65
CA PHE A 154 -16.57 17.23 25.07
C PHE A 154 -15.64 18.10 25.91
N VAL A 155 -16.19 18.78 26.89
CA VAL A 155 -15.47 19.65 27.83
C VAL A 155 -15.72 19.18 29.26
N PRO A 156 -14.87 19.51 30.23
CA PRO A 156 -15.06 19.11 31.62
C PRO A 156 -16.35 19.66 32.24
N ASP A 157 -16.92 18.93 33.20
CA ASP A 157 -18.01 19.39 34.05
C ASP A 157 -17.71 20.74 34.73
N GLY A 158 -18.67 21.66 34.67
CA GLY A 158 -18.57 23.02 35.20
C GLY A 158 -17.98 24.03 34.21
N THR A 159 -17.73 23.64 32.96
CA THR A 159 -17.28 24.56 31.92
C THR A 159 -18.38 25.54 31.56
N ASP A 160 -18.08 26.84 31.50
CA ASP A 160 -19.03 27.84 30.99
C ASP A 160 -19.22 27.67 29.48
N LEU A 161 -20.26 26.91 29.10
CA LEU A 161 -20.58 26.63 27.71
C LEU A 161 -20.85 27.90 26.89
N ALA A 162 -21.29 29.01 27.50
CA ALA A 162 -21.47 30.27 26.77
C ALA A 162 -20.13 30.94 26.39
N ALA A 163 -19.05 30.60 27.10
CA ALA A 163 -17.70 31.10 26.85
C ALA A 163 -16.86 30.18 25.93
N VAL A 164 -17.33 28.97 25.63
CA VAL A 164 -16.63 28.03 24.73
C VAL A 164 -16.48 28.62 23.32
N ARG A 165 -15.30 28.41 22.73
CA ARG A 165 -14.93 28.90 21.40
C ARG A 165 -14.40 27.75 20.55
N ILE A 166 -14.67 27.79 19.25
CA ILE A 166 -14.15 26.84 18.29
C ILE A 166 -12.65 27.11 18.10
N GLU A 167 -11.84 26.05 18.16
CA GLU A 167 -10.43 26.07 17.75
C GLU A 167 -10.26 25.57 16.32
N THR A 168 -11.03 24.55 15.93
CA THR A 168 -10.99 23.99 14.57
C THR A 168 -12.39 23.56 14.15
N LEU A 169 -12.77 23.89 12.90
CA LEU A 169 -13.99 23.40 12.27
C LEU A 169 -13.69 23.02 10.81
N LYS A 170 -13.65 21.72 10.54
CA LYS A 170 -13.50 21.13 9.22
C LYS A 170 -14.61 20.09 9.02
N LEU A 171 -15.73 20.52 8.43
CA LEU A 171 -16.86 19.65 8.08
C LEU A 171 -16.95 19.37 6.57
N GLY A 172 -15.86 19.64 5.86
CA GLY A 172 -15.71 19.43 4.43
C GLY A 172 -14.26 19.68 4.01
N PRO A 173 -13.94 19.56 2.71
CA PRO A 173 -12.59 19.80 2.22
C PRO A 173 -12.10 21.19 2.56
N ALA A 174 -10.83 21.30 2.96
CA ALA A 174 -10.24 22.59 3.30
C ALA A 174 -10.25 23.55 2.09
N GLU A 175 -10.27 24.85 2.36
CA GLU A 175 -10.20 25.95 1.37
C GLU A 175 -11.43 26.15 0.47
N VAL A 176 -12.17 25.08 0.13
CA VAL A 176 -13.39 25.15 -0.70
C VAL A 176 -14.69 25.12 0.10
N THR A 177 -14.61 24.77 1.39
CA THR A 177 -15.75 24.74 2.30
C THR A 177 -15.94 26.08 2.99
N THR A 178 -17.19 26.56 3.03
CA THR A 178 -17.57 27.79 3.74
C THR A 178 -18.69 27.52 4.75
N TYR A 179 -18.75 28.33 5.80
CA TYR A 179 -19.69 28.19 6.91
C TYR A 179 -20.61 29.41 7.04
N SER A 180 -21.89 29.16 7.29
CA SER A 180 -22.85 30.20 7.65
C SER A 180 -23.76 29.71 8.77
N PRO A 181 -23.72 30.31 9.98
CA PRO A 181 -22.84 31.41 10.42
C PRO A 181 -21.34 31.09 10.34
N THR A 182 -20.47 32.11 10.36
CA THR A 182 -19.00 31.88 10.33
C THR A 182 -18.51 31.27 11.64
N VAL A 183 -17.28 30.75 11.66
CA VAL A 183 -16.65 30.18 12.86
C VAL A 183 -16.60 31.19 14.01
N GLU A 184 -16.34 32.46 13.70
CA GLU A 184 -16.30 33.56 14.67
C GLU A 184 -17.69 33.87 15.23
N GLU A 185 -18.73 33.86 14.39
CA GLU A 185 -20.12 34.07 14.81
C GLU A 185 -20.62 32.92 15.68
N LEU A 186 -20.34 31.68 15.29
CA LEU A 186 -20.63 30.48 16.09
C LEU A 186 -19.94 30.55 17.45
N SER A 187 -18.66 30.92 17.45
CA SER A 187 -17.87 31.07 18.67
C SER A 187 -18.38 32.22 19.55
N ALA A 188 -18.75 33.35 18.97
CA ALA A 188 -19.30 34.50 19.72
C ALA A 188 -20.64 34.17 20.39
N ALA A 189 -21.44 33.31 19.77
CA ALA A 189 -22.70 32.83 20.34
C ALA A 189 -22.52 31.82 21.49
N GLY A 190 -21.33 31.22 21.65
CA GLY A 190 -21.08 30.13 22.62
C GLY A 190 -21.87 28.86 22.31
N PHE A 191 -21.89 27.90 23.24
CA PHE A 191 -22.48 26.56 23.08
C PHE A 191 -23.35 26.12 24.26
N ALA A 192 -23.92 27.06 25.02
CA ALA A 192 -24.96 26.74 26.01
C ALA A 192 -26.20 26.08 25.38
N GLU A 193 -26.39 26.24 24.07
CA GLU A 193 -27.34 25.51 23.24
C GLU A 193 -26.62 25.00 21.99
N GLU A 194 -27.18 23.99 21.33
CA GLU A 194 -26.64 23.51 20.05
C GLU A 194 -26.60 24.61 18.98
N ARG A 195 -25.68 24.48 18.03
CA ARG A 195 -25.50 25.44 16.94
C ARG A 195 -25.75 24.78 15.61
N LYS A 196 -26.63 25.38 14.81
CA LYS A 196 -26.82 24.99 13.42
C LYS A 196 -25.85 25.78 12.55
N VAL A 197 -25.15 25.07 11.66
CA VAL A 197 -24.24 25.66 10.68
C VAL A 197 -24.54 25.09 9.31
N ARG A 198 -24.67 25.97 8.32
CA ARG A 198 -24.71 25.57 6.92
C ARG A 198 -23.29 25.45 6.41
N VAL A 199 -22.96 24.26 5.92
CA VAL A 199 -21.68 23.90 5.32
C VAL A 199 -21.89 23.91 3.80
N THR A 200 -21.23 24.83 3.11
CA THR A 200 -21.33 24.96 1.65
C THR A 200 -20.01 24.55 1.01
N CYS A 201 -20.06 23.53 0.15
CA CYS A 201 -18.91 23.00 -0.59
C CYS A 201 -19.32 22.80 -2.06
N HIS A 202 -18.51 23.31 -3.00
CA HIS A 202 -18.80 23.30 -4.44
C HIS A 202 -20.21 23.80 -4.83
N GLY A 203 -20.78 24.72 -4.04
CA GLY A 203 -22.11 25.28 -4.25
C GLY A 203 -23.27 24.47 -3.65
N GLU A 204 -23.02 23.24 -3.20
CA GLU A 204 -23.99 22.45 -2.44
C GLU A 204 -23.96 22.84 -0.97
N THR A 205 -25.13 22.93 -0.35
CA THR A 205 -25.26 23.38 1.05
C THR A 205 -25.96 22.34 1.89
N GLU A 206 -25.34 21.99 3.01
CA GLU A 206 -25.84 21.02 3.96
C GLU A 206 -25.90 21.65 5.36
N GLU A 207 -26.93 21.32 6.13
CA GLU A 207 -27.03 21.77 7.52
C GLU A 207 -26.40 20.72 8.45
N TRP A 208 -25.54 21.20 9.35
CA TRP A 208 -24.92 20.44 10.43
C TRP A 208 -25.30 21.00 11.79
N THR A 209 -25.30 20.13 12.81
CA THR A 209 -25.53 20.51 14.22
C THR A 209 -24.25 20.32 15.03
N LEU A 210 -23.72 21.40 15.58
CA LEU A 210 -22.58 21.41 16.49
C LEU A 210 -23.06 21.41 17.94
N ARG A 211 -22.45 20.57 18.77
CA ARG A 211 -22.75 20.43 20.20
C ARG A 211 -21.49 20.47 21.03
N VAL A 212 -21.59 21.05 22.22
CA VAL A 212 -20.57 20.90 23.26
C VAL A 212 -21.26 20.31 24.47
N GLN A 213 -20.74 19.20 24.97
CA GLN A 213 -21.27 18.49 26.12
C GLN A 213 -20.25 18.48 27.25
N GLU A 214 -20.73 18.72 28.46
CA GLU A 214 -19.95 18.52 29.67
C GLU A 214 -19.75 17.03 29.95
N THR A 215 -18.62 16.67 30.55
CA THR A 215 -18.31 15.31 30.96
C THR A 215 -17.47 15.28 32.24
N ASP A 216 -17.69 14.24 33.04
CA ASP A 216 -16.93 13.93 34.25
C ASP A 216 -15.60 13.21 33.99
N ILE A 217 -15.27 12.94 32.71
CA ILE A 217 -13.99 12.37 32.31
C ILE A 217 -12.86 13.25 32.84
N ARG A 218 -11.85 12.63 33.44
CA ARG A 218 -10.67 13.32 33.99
C ARG A 218 -9.45 13.24 33.11
N MET A 219 -9.32 12.17 32.34
CA MET A 219 -8.23 11.94 31.40
C MET A 219 -8.75 11.15 30.20
N ALA A 220 -8.29 11.50 29.02
CA ALA A 220 -8.60 10.76 27.80
C ALA A 220 -7.43 10.81 26.82
N VAL A 221 -7.39 9.84 25.91
CA VAL A 221 -6.61 9.94 24.68
C VAL A 221 -7.44 10.74 23.69
N GLN A 222 -6.92 11.90 23.27
CA GLN A 222 -7.59 12.81 22.35
C GLN A 222 -7.30 12.47 20.90
N GLU A 223 -6.11 11.98 20.59
CA GLU A 223 -5.65 11.73 19.23
C GLU A 223 -4.56 10.64 19.23
N ILE A 224 -4.58 9.76 18.24
CA ILE A 224 -3.55 8.74 18.01
C ILE A 224 -3.08 8.85 16.56
N ASP A 225 -1.77 8.92 16.36
CA ASP A 225 -1.16 8.83 15.04
C ASP A 225 -0.27 7.59 15.01
N LEU A 226 -0.78 6.52 14.38
CA LEU A 226 -0.09 5.23 14.28
C LEU A 226 1.06 5.24 13.25
N TRP A 227 1.18 6.27 12.41
CA TRP A 227 2.35 6.42 11.56
C TRP A 227 3.50 7.04 12.34
N ASN A 228 3.23 8.09 13.10
CA ASN A 228 4.23 8.71 13.98
C ASN A 228 4.41 7.95 15.30
N ASN A 229 3.56 6.96 15.57
CA ASN A 229 3.50 6.20 16.83
C ASN A 229 3.36 7.12 18.06
N THR A 230 2.56 8.18 17.92
CA THR A 230 2.29 9.19 18.95
C THR A 230 0.85 9.13 19.44
N ALA A 231 0.61 9.67 20.64
CA ALA A 231 -0.72 9.97 21.11
C ALA A 231 -0.76 11.29 21.89
N THR A 232 -1.86 12.01 21.75
CA THR A 232 -2.18 13.16 22.60
C THR A 232 -3.06 12.70 23.74
N VAL A 233 -2.62 12.94 24.97
CA VAL A 233 -3.37 12.69 26.19
C VAL A 233 -3.72 14.01 26.84
N THR A 234 -4.97 14.15 27.23
CA THR A 234 -5.54 15.35 27.84
C THR A 234 -6.07 15.02 29.22
N ALA A 235 -5.87 15.91 30.18
CA ALA A 235 -6.37 15.74 31.54
C ALA A 235 -6.94 17.03 32.12
N PHE A 236 -8.10 16.93 32.77
CA PHE A 236 -8.77 18.05 33.43
C PHE A 236 -8.27 18.24 34.86
N LEU A 237 -7.61 19.37 35.10
CA LEU A 237 -6.90 19.68 36.33
C LEU A 237 -7.03 21.16 36.66
N THR A 238 -6.87 21.50 37.95
CA THR A 238 -6.59 22.87 38.35
C THR A 238 -5.15 23.25 37.99
N GLU A 239 -4.85 24.55 37.95
CA GLU A 239 -3.50 25.03 37.62
C GLU A 239 -2.43 24.51 38.61
N GLU A 240 -2.77 24.41 39.90
CA GLU A 240 -1.85 23.90 40.93
C GLU A 240 -1.61 22.40 40.82
N GLU A 241 -2.63 21.62 40.47
CA GLU A 241 -2.47 20.19 40.18
C GLU A 241 -1.64 19.98 38.93
N ALA A 242 -1.92 20.74 37.86
CA ALA A 242 -1.20 20.64 36.60
C ALA A 242 0.31 20.86 36.78
N LYS A 243 0.75 21.74 37.69
CA LYS A 243 2.18 21.96 38.00
C LYS A 243 2.91 20.71 38.50
N LYS A 244 2.19 19.76 39.12
CA LYS A 244 2.71 18.50 39.67
C LYS A 244 2.27 17.28 38.89
N ALA A 245 1.54 17.47 37.79
CA ALA A 245 0.91 16.39 37.08
C ALA A 245 1.86 15.72 36.08
N GLU A 246 1.79 14.40 36.02
CA GLU A 246 2.48 13.56 35.05
C GLU A 246 1.50 12.57 34.43
N VAL A 247 1.54 12.43 33.11
CA VAL A 247 0.87 11.34 32.41
C VAL A 247 1.90 10.25 32.16
N GLN A 248 1.58 9.04 32.60
CA GLN A 248 2.41 7.86 32.37
C GLN A 248 1.64 6.84 31.54
N TYR A 249 2.36 6.06 30.72
CA TYR A 249 1.78 5.04 29.87
C TYR A 249 2.66 3.78 29.85
N ARG A 250 2.06 2.64 29.50
CA ARG A 250 2.76 1.39 29.20
C ARG A 250 1.87 0.49 28.36
N SER A 251 2.46 -0.46 27.65
CA SER A 251 1.70 -1.58 27.08
C SER A 251 1.03 -2.36 28.21
N GLU A 252 -0.19 -2.85 27.97
CA GLU A 252 -0.96 -3.60 28.96
C GLU A 252 -0.15 -4.78 29.51
N GLY A 253 0.00 -4.83 30.84
CA GLY A 253 0.76 -5.89 31.53
C GLY A 253 2.27 -5.68 31.59
N ALA A 254 2.83 -4.63 30.97
CA ALA A 254 4.26 -4.31 31.12
C ALA A 254 4.57 -3.85 32.56
N GLU A 255 5.77 -4.13 33.06
CA GLU A 255 6.15 -3.74 34.44
C GLU A 255 6.49 -2.24 34.53
N SER A 256 7.18 -1.72 33.52
CA SER A 256 7.72 -0.37 33.51
C SER A 256 6.74 0.65 32.94
N TRP A 257 6.61 1.79 33.61
CA TRP A 257 5.88 2.95 33.11
C TRP A 257 6.84 3.89 32.37
N GLN A 258 6.39 4.42 31.24
CA GLN A 258 7.01 5.53 30.53
C GLN A 258 6.27 6.83 30.86
N THR A 259 6.96 7.97 30.80
CA THR A 259 6.35 9.29 31.04
C THR A 259 6.12 10.01 29.71
N ALA A 260 4.88 10.45 29.47
CA ALA A 260 4.55 11.29 28.33
C ALA A 260 5.13 12.70 28.52
N ARG A 261 5.58 13.32 27.42
CA ARG A 261 6.10 14.69 27.48
C ARG A 261 4.94 15.66 27.72
N LYS A 262 5.00 16.39 28.81
CA LYS A 262 4.07 17.51 29.06
C LYS A 262 4.31 18.61 28.02
N GLU A 263 3.29 18.92 27.24
CA GLU A 263 3.36 19.97 26.22
C GLU A 263 2.92 21.31 26.78
N GLY A 264 1.81 21.34 27.52
CA GLY A 264 1.27 22.59 28.05
C GLY A 264 0.07 22.39 28.96
N TYR A 265 -0.38 23.50 29.56
CA TYR A 265 -1.63 23.57 30.31
C TYR A 265 -2.32 24.89 29.97
N ALA A 266 -3.57 24.81 29.53
CA ALA A 266 -4.41 25.95 29.20
C ALA A 266 -5.89 25.57 29.39
N ASP A 267 -6.74 26.54 29.73
CA ASP A 267 -8.19 26.37 29.79
C ASP A 267 -8.65 25.16 30.65
N GLY A 268 -7.93 24.85 31.73
CA GLY A 268 -8.24 23.72 32.62
C GLY A 268 -7.71 22.37 32.14
N ILE A 269 -7.08 22.31 30.97
CA ILE A 269 -6.62 21.07 30.34
C ILE A 269 -5.10 21.03 30.30
N LEU A 270 -4.53 19.97 30.87
CA LEU A 270 -3.16 19.54 30.64
C LEU A 270 -3.10 18.74 29.33
N ARG A 271 -2.18 19.08 28.43
CA ARG A 271 -1.86 18.30 27.23
C ARG A 271 -0.49 17.64 27.38
N ALA A 272 -0.45 16.32 27.22
CA ALA A 272 0.76 15.51 27.23
C ALA A 272 0.84 14.68 25.95
N ILE A 273 2.05 14.49 25.43
CA ILE A 273 2.31 13.79 24.18
C ILE A 273 3.10 12.53 24.49
N VAL A 274 2.57 11.38 24.10
CA VAL A 274 3.34 10.14 24.00
C VAL A 274 4.16 10.22 22.71
N GLU A 275 5.47 10.09 22.84
CA GLU A 275 6.42 10.18 21.73
C GLU A 275 7.11 8.83 21.52
N PRO A 276 7.40 8.44 20.27
CA PRO A 276 8.20 7.27 19.99
C PRO A 276 9.65 7.47 20.47
N GLY A 277 10.24 6.40 20.97
CA GLY A 277 11.67 6.36 21.24
C GLY A 277 12.47 6.05 19.97
N TRP A 278 13.52 6.81 19.71
CA TRP A 278 14.44 6.58 18.60
C TRP A 278 15.87 6.41 19.09
N GLN A 279 16.54 5.38 18.57
CA GLN A 279 17.96 5.19 18.75
C GLN A 279 18.68 5.50 17.43
N GLU A 280 19.46 6.59 17.44
CA GLU A 280 20.35 6.95 16.33
C GLU A 280 21.62 6.07 16.32
N SER A 281 22.04 5.66 15.13
CA SER A 281 23.30 4.95 14.89
C SER A 281 23.81 5.20 13.46
N GLN A 282 24.96 4.61 13.11
CA GLN A 282 25.42 4.52 11.73
C GLN A 282 25.34 3.07 11.26
N ASN A 283 24.82 2.86 10.06
CA ASN A 283 24.86 1.53 9.43
C ASN A 283 26.29 1.20 8.96
N LYS A 284 26.49 -0.02 8.44
CA LYS A 284 27.81 -0.50 7.98
C LYS A 284 28.46 0.37 6.89
N ASN A 285 27.67 1.17 6.18
CA ASN A 285 28.09 2.07 5.11
C ASN A 285 28.28 3.52 5.59
N GLY A 286 28.17 3.78 6.90
CA GLY A 286 28.37 5.10 7.50
C GLY A 286 27.18 6.04 7.35
N LEU A 287 26.02 5.55 6.91
CA LEU A 287 24.79 6.35 6.83
C LEU A 287 24.10 6.39 8.20
N THR A 288 23.62 7.57 8.60
CA THR A 288 22.82 7.73 9.82
C THR A 288 21.48 7.01 9.66
N VAL A 289 21.14 6.19 10.65
CA VAL A 289 19.87 5.45 10.71
C VAL A 289 19.29 5.50 12.13
N TYR A 290 17.98 5.36 12.21
CA TYR A 290 17.21 5.37 13.45
C TYR A 290 16.45 4.05 13.60
N THR A 291 16.48 3.47 14.80
CA THR A 291 15.69 2.28 15.15
C THR A 291 14.71 2.64 16.27
N MET A 292 13.53 2.06 16.24
CA MET A 292 12.49 2.35 17.23
C MET A 292 12.73 1.60 18.54
N ALA A 293 12.53 2.28 19.66
CA ALA A 293 12.51 1.65 20.98
C ALA A 293 11.14 0.97 21.21
N PRO A 294 11.07 -0.36 21.41
CA PRO A 294 9.79 -1.10 21.44
C PRO A 294 8.81 -0.66 22.54
N GLU A 295 9.31 -0.09 23.64
CA GLU A 295 8.48 0.29 24.80
C GLU A 295 8.06 1.77 24.79
N GLN A 296 8.51 2.56 23.81
CA GLN A 296 8.25 4.01 23.75
C GLN A 296 7.46 4.38 22.50
N GLY A 297 6.25 4.93 22.70
CA GLY A 297 5.29 5.24 21.65
C GLY A 297 3.97 4.48 21.82
N ILE A 298 3.04 4.74 20.90
CA ILE A 298 1.76 4.04 20.77
C ILE A 298 1.70 3.37 19.39
N PHE A 299 1.77 2.05 19.38
CA PHE A 299 1.84 1.21 18.19
C PHE A 299 0.50 0.52 17.88
N ALA A 300 0.31 0.13 16.63
CA ALA A 300 -0.91 -0.50 16.14
C ALA A 300 -1.12 -1.93 16.67
N GLY A 301 -2.37 -2.33 16.90
CA GLY A 301 -2.75 -3.67 17.36
C GLY A 301 -2.44 -3.97 18.83
N HIS A 302 -2.22 -2.95 19.65
CA HIS A 302 -1.84 -3.09 21.06
C HIS A 302 -2.84 -2.41 21.99
N THR A 303 -2.86 -2.86 23.25
CA THR A 303 -3.58 -2.17 24.34
C THR A 303 -2.57 -1.51 25.26
N TYR A 304 -2.86 -0.27 25.67
CA TYR A 304 -2.05 0.53 26.56
C TYR A 304 -2.83 0.89 27.82
N GLU A 305 -2.15 0.89 28.96
CA GLU A 305 -2.62 1.50 30.20
C GLU A 305 -2.00 2.89 30.31
N LEU A 306 -2.83 3.89 30.57
CA LEU A 306 -2.39 5.27 30.83
C LEU A 306 -2.89 5.70 32.19
N ARG A 307 -2.05 6.39 32.96
CA ARG A 307 -2.43 6.93 34.27
C ARG A 307 -2.02 8.38 34.43
N LEU A 308 -2.81 9.09 35.23
CA LEU A 308 -2.55 10.46 35.65
C LEU A 308 -2.05 10.44 37.09
N LEU A 309 -0.86 10.98 37.32
CA LEU A 309 -0.32 11.25 38.65
C LEU A 309 -0.37 12.74 38.93
N VAL A 310 -0.66 13.14 40.16
CA VAL A 310 -0.51 14.53 40.65
C VAL A 310 0.34 14.49 41.91
N GLY A 311 1.62 14.82 41.78
CA GLY A 311 2.61 14.47 42.82
C GLY A 311 2.76 12.95 42.91
N ASP A 312 2.57 12.39 44.11
CA ASP A 312 2.69 10.95 44.35
C ASP A 312 1.34 10.21 44.31
N GLU A 313 0.24 10.92 44.07
CA GLU A 313 -1.12 10.35 44.09
C GLU A 313 -1.60 10.03 42.67
N GLU A 314 -2.15 8.82 42.48
CA GLU A 314 -2.80 8.42 41.25
C GLU A 314 -4.24 8.94 41.21
N TYR A 315 -4.53 9.77 40.21
CA TYR A 315 -5.83 10.43 40.03
C TYR A 315 -6.77 9.67 39.10
N GLY A 316 -6.24 8.74 38.31
CA GLY A 316 -7.03 7.88 37.44
C GLY A 316 -6.19 7.10 36.45
N MET A 317 -6.78 6.04 35.91
CA MET A 317 -6.19 5.18 34.90
C MET A 317 -7.24 4.88 33.83
N ILE A 318 -6.80 4.82 32.57
CA ILE A 318 -7.61 4.42 31.42
C ILE A 318 -6.85 3.37 30.61
N THR A 319 -7.60 2.58 29.85
CA THR A 319 -7.06 1.66 28.85
C THR A 319 -7.38 2.19 27.45
N GLN A 320 -6.42 2.12 26.53
CA GLN A 320 -6.60 2.49 25.13
C GLN A 320 -6.12 1.35 24.24
N THR A 321 -7.00 0.81 23.41
CA THR A 321 -6.65 -0.15 22.37
C THR A 321 -6.52 0.58 21.03
N THR A 322 -5.44 0.30 20.29
CA THR A 322 -5.22 0.84 18.95
C THR A 322 -5.82 -0.06 17.89
N ALA A 323 -6.18 0.51 16.74
CA ALA A 323 -6.56 -0.27 15.57
C ALA A 323 -5.43 -1.24 15.17
N ALA A 324 -5.79 -2.40 14.61
CA ALA A 324 -4.81 -3.31 14.05
C ALA A 324 -4.04 -2.65 12.91
N GLY A 325 -2.73 -2.88 12.84
CA GLY A 325 -1.94 -2.44 11.70
C GLY A 325 -2.25 -3.25 10.45
N HIS A 326 -1.84 -2.71 9.30
CA HIS A 326 -1.99 -3.41 8.02
C HIS A 326 -1.16 -4.70 7.96
N THR A 327 -1.58 -5.63 7.13
CA THR A 327 -0.86 -6.88 6.88
C THR A 327 -0.19 -6.85 5.51
N ILE A 328 0.90 -7.61 5.35
CA ILE A 328 1.49 -7.84 4.03
C ILE A 328 0.53 -8.74 3.23
N PRO A 329 0.05 -8.32 2.03
CA PRO A 329 -0.87 -9.11 1.23
C PRO A 329 -0.32 -10.51 0.95
N ASP A 330 -1.14 -11.53 1.18
CA ASP A 330 -0.80 -12.95 0.96
C ASP A 330 0.53 -13.35 1.62
N GLY A 331 0.88 -12.75 2.77
CA GLY A 331 2.15 -13.00 3.47
C GLY A 331 2.28 -14.40 4.07
N ASP A 332 1.15 -15.12 4.23
CA ASP A 332 1.11 -16.52 4.64
C ASP A 332 1.38 -17.51 3.49
N LEU A 333 1.38 -17.04 2.24
CA LEU A 333 1.71 -17.80 1.03
C LEU A 333 0.91 -19.10 0.83
N GLU A 334 -0.27 -19.20 1.46
CA GLU A 334 -1.13 -20.38 1.38
C GLU A 334 -1.87 -20.47 0.05
N ASP A 335 -2.11 -19.33 -0.61
CA ASP A 335 -2.72 -19.30 -1.95
C ASP A 335 -1.74 -19.82 -3.02
N GLY A 336 -2.03 -21.01 -3.55
CA GLY A 336 -1.22 -21.63 -4.60
C GLY A 336 -1.36 -20.96 -5.98
N THR A 337 -2.24 -19.97 -6.13
CA THR A 337 -2.47 -19.23 -7.37
C THR A 337 -1.65 -17.95 -7.48
N LEU A 338 -0.84 -17.63 -6.46
CA LEU A 338 0.02 -16.45 -6.47
C LEU A 338 0.96 -16.43 -7.68
N SER A 339 1.03 -15.27 -8.32
CA SER A 339 1.85 -15.00 -9.52
C SER A 339 3.29 -15.48 -9.39
N CYS A 340 3.91 -15.27 -8.23
CA CYS A 340 5.30 -15.67 -7.97
C CYS A 340 5.55 -17.18 -8.13
N PHE A 341 4.52 -18.04 -8.05
CA PHE A 341 4.61 -19.49 -8.31
C PHE A 341 4.35 -19.87 -9.77
N THR A 342 3.93 -18.91 -10.58
CA THR A 342 3.59 -19.07 -12.01
C THR A 342 4.63 -18.39 -12.89
N LYS A 343 4.38 -18.30 -14.19
CA LYS A 343 5.20 -17.55 -15.16
C LYS A 343 4.61 -16.18 -15.49
N ASP A 344 3.40 -15.90 -15.02
CA ASP A 344 2.65 -14.71 -15.34
C ASP A 344 3.05 -13.65 -14.32
N ASN A 345 4.17 -12.96 -14.54
CA ASN A 345 4.71 -11.98 -13.59
C ASN A 345 4.92 -10.59 -14.23
N GLU A 346 4.46 -10.38 -15.46
CA GLU A 346 4.86 -9.25 -16.30
C GLU A 346 4.03 -7.99 -16.08
N THR A 347 2.74 -8.16 -15.77
CA THR A 347 1.79 -7.06 -15.66
C THR A 347 1.18 -6.97 -14.26
N GLU A 348 0.64 -5.80 -13.91
CA GLU A 348 -0.07 -5.60 -12.64
C GLU A 348 -1.35 -6.44 -12.54
N GLU A 349 -1.95 -6.79 -13.68
CA GLU A 349 -3.12 -7.68 -13.71
C GLU A 349 -2.78 -9.10 -13.26
N GLN A 350 -1.55 -9.53 -13.57
CA GLN A 350 -1.04 -10.84 -13.19
C GLN A 350 -0.53 -10.82 -11.75
N VAL A 351 0.17 -9.75 -11.36
CA VAL A 351 0.83 -9.62 -10.06
C VAL A 351 0.00 -8.76 -9.11
N ARG A 352 -0.75 -9.41 -8.20
CA ARG A 352 -1.41 -8.70 -7.10
C ARG A 352 -0.41 -8.03 -6.15
N PHE A 353 0.61 -8.78 -5.73
CA PHE A 353 1.65 -8.28 -4.84
C PHE A 353 2.98 -8.97 -5.11
N TRP A 354 3.01 -10.30 -5.04
CA TRP A 354 4.21 -11.12 -5.18
C TRP A 354 4.50 -11.55 -6.61
N GLY A 355 5.70 -11.24 -7.09
CA GLY A 355 6.28 -11.71 -8.34
C GLY A 355 7.53 -12.58 -8.13
N SER A 356 7.97 -13.21 -9.22
CA SER A 356 9.27 -13.88 -9.30
C SER A 356 9.85 -13.77 -10.71
N GLY A 357 11.10 -14.19 -10.86
CA GLY A 357 11.78 -14.32 -12.14
C GLY A 357 11.34 -15.53 -12.96
N ASN A 358 10.29 -16.24 -12.53
CA ASN A 358 9.78 -17.38 -13.26
C ASN A 358 9.37 -16.98 -14.67
N ASN A 359 9.80 -17.79 -15.63
CA ASN A 359 9.50 -17.58 -17.04
C ASN A 359 9.46 -18.90 -17.81
N LEU A 360 9.24 -18.84 -19.12
CA LEU A 360 9.17 -20.02 -19.98
C LEU A 360 10.44 -20.90 -19.93
N PHE A 361 11.61 -20.32 -19.72
CA PHE A 361 12.90 -21.03 -19.65
C PHE A 361 13.29 -21.45 -18.23
N LYS A 362 12.85 -20.69 -17.23
CA LYS A 362 13.13 -20.90 -15.81
C LYS A 362 11.83 -20.89 -14.99
N PRO A 363 10.99 -21.93 -15.09
CA PRO A 363 9.66 -21.92 -14.47
C PRO A 363 9.64 -22.32 -12.98
N LYS A 364 10.81 -22.43 -12.34
CA LYS A 364 10.96 -22.98 -10.99
C LYS A 364 11.97 -22.20 -10.14
N LEU A 365 12.12 -20.90 -10.40
CA LEU A 365 12.91 -20.02 -9.54
C LEU A 365 12.19 -19.74 -8.22
N CYS A 366 10.86 -19.72 -8.24
CA CYS A 366 9.99 -19.79 -7.07
C CYS A 366 8.81 -20.73 -7.35
N THR A 367 8.49 -21.61 -6.42
CA THR A 367 7.33 -22.51 -6.50
C THR A 367 6.66 -22.60 -5.15
N GLN A 368 5.39 -22.99 -5.10
CA GLN A 368 4.77 -23.32 -3.83
C GLN A 368 5.37 -24.64 -3.31
N GLY A 369 6.01 -24.56 -2.15
CA GLY A 369 6.56 -25.68 -1.41
C GLY A 369 5.65 -26.10 -0.26
N GLU A 370 6.11 -27.11 0.47
CA GLU A 370 5.55 -27.48 1.77
C GLU A 370 6.71 -27.73 2.73
N PHE A 371 6.70 -27.03 3.87
CA PHE A 371 7.73 -27.19 4.90
C PHE A 371 7.11 -26.95 6.28
N GLY A 372 7.43 -27.82 7.24
CA GLY A 372 6.86 -27.75 8.58
C GLY A 372 5.33 -27.88 8.65
N GLY A 373 4.67 -28.39 7.60
CA GLY A 373 3.21 -28.53 7.53
C GLY A 373 2.45 -27.33 6.98
N SER A 374 3.13 -26.26 6.56
CA SER A 374 2.55 -25.09 5.90
C SER A 374 2.92 -25.05 4.41
N LYS A 375 2.08 -24.40 3.60
CA LYS A 375 2.48 -24.00 2.25
C LYS A 375 3.36 -22.76 2.35
N CYS A 376 4.36 -22.69 1.49
CA CYS A 376 5.39 -21.64 1.57
C CYS A 376 5.99 -21.37 0.19
N ALA A 377 6.77 -20.29 0.07
CA ALA A 377 7.60 -20.09 -1.10
C ALA A 377 8.85 -20.99 -1.01
N TYR A 378 9.14 -21.70 -2.10
CA TYR A 378 10.37 -22.48 -2.27
C TYR A 378 11.14 -21.96 -3.47
N LEU A 379 12.30 -21.38 -3.19
CA LEU A 379 13.19 -20.76 -4.16
C LEU A 379 14.33 -21.73 -4.48
N GLN A 380 14.62 -21.85 -5.78
CA GLN A 380 15.69 -22.73 -6.26
C GLN A 380 16.57 -22.01 -7.27
N ALA A 381 17.86 -21.93 -6.96
CA ALA A 381 18.85 -21.52 -7.93
C ALA A 381 18.99 -22.60 -9.02
N SER A 382 19.38 -22.18 -10.22
CA SER A 382 19.74 -23.11 -11.28
C SER A 382 20.77 -22.50 -12.23
N LYS A 383 21.42 -23.34 -13.03
CA LYS A 383 22.34 -22.90 -14.07
C LYS A 383 22.02 -23.57 -15.40
N THR A 384 21.99 -22.78 -16.46
CA THR A 384 21.89 -23.29 -17.84
C THR A 384 23.02 -22.70 -18.66
N LEU A 385 23.82 -23.56 -19.32
CA LEU A 385 24.94 -23.14 -20.17
C LEU A 385 25.92 -22.17 -19.48
N GLY A 386 26.16 -22.35 -18.19
CA GLY A 386 27.08 -21.49 -17.41
C GLY A 386 26.48 -20.18 -16.89
N ILE A 387 25.20 -19.89 -17.20
CA ILE A 387 24.48 -18.70 -16.74
C ILE A 387 23.63 -19.07 -15.53
N LEU A 388 23.80 -18.33 -14.43
CA LEU A 388 23.02 -18.47 -13.21
C LEU A 388 21.62 -17.90 -13.42
N ALA A 389 20.63 -18.56 -12.83
CA ALA A 389 19.35 -17.97 -12.51
C ALA A 389 19.12 -18.23 -11.02
N SER A 390 19.23 -17.18 -10.20
CA SER A 390 18.95 -17.28 -8.77
C SER A 390 17.46 -17.55 -8.56
N GLY A 391 17.12 -18.40 -7.61
CA GLY A 391 15.76 -18.47 -7.11
C GLY A 391 15.42 -17.14 -6.43
N ASN A 392 14.32 -16.52 -6.81
CA ASN A 392 13.94 -15.20 -6.32
C ASN A 392 12.43 -15.06 -6.13
N PHE A 393 12.07 -14.15 -5.23
CA PHE A 393 10.70 -13.83 -4.82
C PHE A 393 10.69 -12.38 -4.36
N PHE A 394 9.79 -11.56 -4.87
CA PHE A 394 9.80 -10.12 -4.60
C PHE A 394 8.42 -9.50 -4.74
N SER A 395 8.21 -8.33 -4.14
CA SER A 395 7.08 -7.46 -4.47
C SER A 395 7.42 -6.67 -5.73
N GLY A 396 6.72 -6.93 -6.84
CA GLY A 396 6.96 -6.24 -8.11
C GLY A 396 6.78 -7.14 -9.32
N LEU A 397 7.11 -6.59 -10.50
CA LEU A 397 6.88 -7.23 -11.79
C LEU A 397 8.17 -7.82 -12.36
N PHE A 398 8.04 -8.68 -13.36
CA PHE A 398 9.13 -9.31 -14.07
C PHE A 398 8.87 -9.39 -15.57
N HIS A 399 9.75 -8.75 -16.33
CA HIS A 399 9.77 -8.84 -17.78
C HIS A 399 10.96 -9.67 -18.24
N TYR A 400 10.75 -10.60 -19.16
CA TYR A 400 11.83 -11.41 -19.74
C TYR A 400 11.89 -11.20 -21.26
N GLU A 401 13.02 -10.67 -21.73
CA GLU A 401 13.24 -10.41 -23.15
C GLU A 401 14.61 -10.94 -23.61
N GLY A 402 14.59 -11.70 -24.70
CA GLY A 402 15.78 -12.33 -25.26
C GLY A 402 16.44 -13.30 -24.28
N MET A 403 17.50 -12.84 -23.61
CA MET A 403 18.25 -13.58 -22.59
C MET A 403 18.53 -12.74 -21.34
N ASN A 404 17.74 -11.68 -21.13
CA ASN A 404 17.77 -10.83 -19.95
C ASN A 404 16.41 -10.88 -19.24
N GLY A 405 16.45 -10.78 -17.92
CA GLY A 405 15.27 -10.55 -17.10
C GLY A 405 15.39 -9.18 -16.43
N THR A 406 14.27 -8.47 -16.38
CA THR A 406 14.12 -7.17 -15.73
C THR A 406 13.10 -7.29 -14.62
N VAL A 407 13.54 -7.12 -13.38
CA VAL A 407 12.65 -6.98 -12.22
C VAL A 407 12.27 -5.51 -12.10
N LYS A 408 10.97 -5.23 -11.93
CA LYS A 408 10.45 -3.90 -11.62
C LYS A 408 10.02 -3.88 -10.15
N PHE A 409 10.93 -3.47 -9.27
CA PHE A 409 10.77 -3.56 -7.83
C PHE A 409 9.73 -2.59 -7.29
N GLY A 410 8.96 -3.12 -6.34
CA GLY A 410 8.08 -2.40 -5.44
C GLY A 410 6.62 -2.76 -5.64
N GLN A 411 5.72 -2.26 -4.80
CA GLN A 411 4.26 -2.27 -4.99
C GLN A 411 3.65 -1.02 -4.34
N PRO A 412 2.44 -0.59 -4.77
CA PRO A 412 1.62 0.29 -3.96
C PRO A 412 1.28 -0.39 -2.62
N TYR A 413 1.34 0.37 -1.54
CA TYR A 413 0.97 -0.09 -0.20
C TYR A 413 0.45 1.09 0.63
N ALA A 414 -0.77 0.97 1.15
CA ALA A 414 -1.36 2.01 1.98
C ALA A 414 -0.75 1.94 3.38
N TRP A 415 0.09 2.91 3.76
CA TRP A 415 0.66 2.94 5.10
C TRP A 415 -0.25 3.70 6.08
N GLU A 416 -0.96 2.97 6.95
CA GLU A 416 -1.74 3.56 8.05
C GLU A 416 -1.04 3.46 9.40
N SER A 417 -0.08 2.53 9.54
CA SER A 417 0.69 2.35 10.77
C SER A 417 2.15 2.08 10.44
N ARG A 418 3.07 2.61 11.23
CA ARG A 418 4.51 2.43 11.03
C ARG A 418 5.02 1.24 11.85
N PRO A 419 5.52 0.18 11.20
CA PRO A 419 6.09 -0.96 11.90
C PRO A 419 7.52 -0.69 12.37
N ARG A 420 7.97 -1.45 13.38
CA ARG A 420 9.36 -1.46 13.83
C ARG A 420 10.21 -2.56 13.18
N ALA A 421 9.57 -3.62 12.70
CA ALA A 421 10.24 -4.75 12.06
C ALA A 421 9.30 -5.48 11.09
N MET A 422 9.87 -6.28 10.20
CA MET A 422 9.16 -7.30 9.45
C MET A 422 9.43 -8.67 10.09
N LYS A 423 8.40 -9.46 10.38
CA LYS A 423 8.56 -10.89 10.66
C LYS A 423 8.56 -11.69 9.36
N VAL A 424 9.36 -12.74 9.33
CA VAL A 424 9.37 -13.76 8.28
C VAL A 424 9.99 -15.02 8.89
N ARG A 425 9.52 -16.20 8.49
CA ARG A 425 10.21 -17.45 8.80
C ARG A 425 10.92 -17.99 7.58
N TYR A 426 12.09 -18.57 7.78
CA TYR A 426 12.88 -19.12 6.69
C TYR A 426 13.55 -20.45 7.04
N TYR A 427 13.89 -21.21 6.01
CA TYR A 427 14.75 -22.38 6.11
C TYR A 427 15.58 -22.50 4.83
N ALA A 428 16.90 -22.50 4.95
CA ALA A 428 17.84 -22.56 3.83
C ALA A 428 18.62 -23.88 3.89
N PRO A 429 18.13 -24.99 3.33
CA PRO A 429 18.82 -26.29 3.43
C PRO A 429 20.14 -26.32 2.67
N THR A 430 20.36 -25.37 1.75
CA THR A 430 21.59 -25.32 0.97
C THR A 430 22.00 -23.88 0.74
N ILE A 431 23.16 -23.52 1.30
CA ILE A 431 23.92 -22.32 0.98
C ILE A 431 25.35 -22.79 0.66
N GLY A 432 25.62 -22.96 -0.63
CA GLY A 432 26.88 -23.49 -1.13
C GLY A 432 27.89 -22.41 -1.53
N THR A 433 29.00 -22.84 -2.11
CA THR A 433 30.00 -21.93 -2.67
C THR A 433 29.60 -21.47 -4.06
N VAL A 434 29.99 -20.25 -4.42
CA VAL A 434 29.80 -19.64 -5.74
C VAL A 434 30.38 -20.54 -6.84
N ASP A 435 29.54 -20.98 -7.78
CA ASP A 435 29.93 -21.79 -8.94
C ASP A 435 29.76 -21.04 -10.28
N VAL A 436 29.08 -19.89 -10.24
CA VAL A 436 29.00 -18.91 -11.31
C VAL A 436 29.42 -17.56 -10.76
N ALA A 437 30.43 -16.94 -11.38
CA ALA A 437 30.82 -15.57 -11.10
C ALA A 437 31.07 -14.90 -12.45
N LYS A 438 30.06 -14.19 -12.96
CA LYS A 438 30.08 -13.68 -14.34
C LYS A 438 30.42 -12.19 -14.42
N TYR A 439 29.78 -11.36 -13.61
CA TYR A 439 30.04 -9.92 -13.54
C TYR A 439 30.70 -9.55 -12.21
N GLN A 440 31.35 -8.38 -12.20
CA GLN A 440 31.83 -7.77 -10.97
C GLN A 440 30.63 -7.48 -10.05
N ASN A 441 30.76 -7.81 -8.77
CA ASN A 441 29.73 -7.62 -7.76
C ASN A 441 30.28 -6.82 -6.56
N PRO A 442 29.43 -6.12 -5.80
CA PRO A 442 29.85 -5.33 -4.64
C PRO A 442 30.56 -6.14 -3.55
N GLY A 443 30.20 -7.42 -3.40
CA GLY A 443 30.83 -8.34 -2.44
C GLY A 443 32.20 -8.85 -2.85
N ASN A 444 32.66 -8.56 -4.07
CA ASN A 444 33.87 -9.12 -4.68
C ASN A 444 33.94 -10.66 -4.62
N LEU A 445 32.78 -11.34 -4.65
CA LEU A 445 32.73 -12.80 -4.61
C LEU A 445 33.21 -13.41 -5.94
N GLU A 446 34.09 -14.40 -5.85
CA GLU A 446 34.60 -15.21 -6.95
C GLU A 446 34.19 -16.69 -6.80
N LYS A 447 34.48 -17.51 -7.82
CA LYS A 447 34.16 -18.94 -7.77
C LYS A 447 34.93 -19.63 -6.64
N GLY A 448 34.20 -20.38 -5.82
CA GLY A 448 34.73 -21.08 -4.65
C GLY A 448 34.54 -20.32 -3.35
N ASP A 449 34.20 -19.02 -3.39
CA ASP A 449 33.82 -18.27 -2.21
C ASP A 449 32.46 -18.74 -1.68
N GLN A 450 32.20 -18.52 -0.40
CA GLN A 450 30.91 -18.80 0.21
C GLN A 450 29.84 -17.87 -0.39
N ASP A 451 28.77 -18.44 -0.95
CA ASP A 451 27.61 -17.65 -1.39
C ASP A 451 26.71 -17.31 -0.19
N MET A 452 25.83 -16.34 -0.36
CA MET A 452 24.90 -15.88 0.67
C MET A 452 23.52 -15.63 0.07
N SER A 453 22.46 -16.17 0.65
CA SER A 453 21.10 -15.73 0.37
C SER A 453 20.82 -14.37 1.02
N ARG A 454 19.78 -13.67 0.55
CA ARG A 454 19.37 -12.38 1.12
C ARG A 454 17.86 -12.29 1.25
N ILE A 455 17.40 -11.73 2.37
CA ILE A 455 16.05 -11.20 2.57
C ILE A 455 16.22 -9.68 2.77
N MET A 456 15.47 -8.88 2.04
CA MET A 456 15.41 -7.43 2.25
C MET A 456 13.99 -6.88 2.13
N VAL A 457 13.75 -5.79 2.85
CA VAL A 457 12.53 -5.00 2.80
C VAL A 457 12.91 -3.52 2.80
N ALA A 458 12.17 -2.70 2.09
CA ALA A 458 12.30 -1.25 2.10
C ALA A 458 10.91 -0.59 2.11
N ILE A 459 10.76 0.42 2.96
CA ILE A 459 9.66 1.39 2.86
C ILE A 459 10.19 2.53 2.00
N VAL A 460 9.51 2.78 0.88
CA VAL A 460 9.97 3.73 -0.14
C VAL A 460 8.92 4.81 -0.39
N ASP A 461 9.33 5.87 -1.05
CA ASP A 461 8.46 6.94 -1.53
C ASP A 461 8.82 7.22 -2.98
N TRP A 462 8.34 6.33 -3.87
CA TRP A 462 8.77 6.27 -5.26
C TRP A 462 7.65 6.64 -6.22
N SER A 463 8.02 7.39 -7.26
CA SER A 463 7.10 7.80 -8.32
C SER A 463 6.76 6.67 -9.30
N ASP A 464 7.64 5.67 -9.43
CA ASP A 464 7.46 4.48 -10.26
C ASP A 464 8.28 3.30 -9.67
N ARG A 465 8.14 2.10 -10.26
CA ARG A 465 8.91 0.91 -9.89
C ARG A 465 10.36 1.05 -10.32
N HIS A 466 11.28 0.55 -9.50
CA HIS A 466 12.70 0.58 -9.81
C HIS A 466 13.13 -0.64 -10.63
N GLU A 467 13.75 -0.43 -11.79
CA GLU A 467 14.11 -1.51 -12.72
C GLU A 467 15.54 -2.04 -12.52
N VAL A 468 15.65 -3.36 -12.34
CA VAL A 468 16.91 -4.10 -12.29
C VAL A 468 16.97 -5.10 -13.43
N THR A 469 17.93 -4.95 -14.35
CA THR A 469 18.10 -5.85 -15.50
C THR A 469 19.35 -6.70 -15.37
N SER A 470 19.18 -8.00 -15.58
CA SER A 470 20.24 -9.02 -15.43
C SER A 470 20.16 -10.06 -16.54
N GLY A 471 21.30 -10.55 -17.06
CA GLY A 471 21.28 -11.72 -17.95
C GLY A 471 22.58 -11.98 -18.70
N VAL A 472 22.47 -12.13 -20.02
CA VAL A 472 23.63 -12.20 -20.90
C VAL A 472 24.31 -10.85 -21.10
N GLY A 473 23.54 -9.77 -21.01
CA GLY A 473 24.02 -8.40 -21.06
C GLY A 473 24.60 -7.92 -19.74
N GLN A 474 25.34 -6.81 -19.78
CA GLN A 474 25.86 -6.16 -18.57
C GLN A 474 24.68 -5.79 -17.65
N PRO A 475 24.73 -6.14 -16.35
CA PRO A 475 23.65 -5.81 -15.44
C PRO A 475 23.54 -4.30 -15.20
N SER A 476 22.33 -3.81 -14.94
CA SER A 476 22.04 -2.39 -14.71
C SER A 476 20.91 -2.18 -13.69
N GLY A 477 20.87 -0.99 -13.09
CA GLY A 477 19.84 -0.61 -12.12
C GLY A 477 20.05 -1.19 -10.72
N MET A 478 21.21 -1.77 -10.43
CA MET A 478 21.46 -2.38 -9.11
C MET A 478 21.43 -1.34 -8.01
N TRP A 479 20.79 -1.70 -6.90
CA TRP A 479 20.63 -0.85 -5.73
C TRP A 479 20.76 -1.70 -4.46
N ASP A 480 21.20 -1.06 -3.39
CA ASP A 480 21.21 -1.67 -2.07
C ASP A 480 20.66 -0.64 -1.07
N PRO A 481 19.55 -0.94 -0.38
CA PRO A 481 18.98 0.00 0.60
C PRO A 481 19.90 0.28 1.79
N GLU A 482 20.95 -0.52 2.01
CA GLU A 482 21.98 -0.25 3.02
C GLU A 482 23.01 0.79 2.55
N GLU A 483 23.17 1.02 1.24
CA GLU A 483 24.22 1.87 0.65
C GLU A 483 23.71 3.23 0.18
N THR A 484 22.39 3.39 0.02
CA THR A 484 21.76 4.63 -0.42
C THR A 484 20.44 4.89 0.30
N MET A 485 20.08 6.18 0.41
CA MET A 485 18.78 6.66 0.91
C MET A 485 17.81 7.00 -0.23
N ARG A 486 18.18 6.74 -1.49
CA ARG A 486 17.44 7.20 -2.68
C ARG A 486 17.80 6.40 -3.93
N THR A 487 16.81 6.23 -4.81
CA THR A 487 16.97 5.83 -6.23
C THR A 487 16.50 6.97 -7.15
N GLU A 488 16.45 6.75 -8.46
CA GLU A 488 15.96 7.77 -9.40
C GLU A 488 14.48 8.08 -9.20
N GLU A 489 13.70 7.09 -8.75
CA GLU A 489 12.25 7.15 -8.58
C GLU A 489 11.83 7.84 -7.29
N GLY A 490 12.71 7.88 -6.27
CA GLY A 490 12.48 8.62 -5.03
C GLY A 490 13.23 8.11 -3.81
N ALA A 491 12.72 8.47 -2.63
CA ALA A 491 13.40 8.22 -1.36
C ALA A 491 13.21 6.78 -0.85
N ILE A 492 14.21 6.29 -0.12
CA ILE A 492 14.09 5.11 0.75
C ILE A 492 13.93 5.66 2.17
N ILE A 493 12.79 5.41 2.79
CA ILE A 493 12.45 5.91 4.14
C ILE A 493 13.01 4.97 5.20
N ALA A 494 12.90 3.67 5.00
CA ALA A 494 13.41 2.66 5.91
C ALA A 494 13.80 1.38 5.18
N TYR A 495 14.64 0.57 5.80
CA TYR A 495 14.99 -0.75 5.27
C TYR A 495 15.26 -1.78 6.38
N GLY A 496 15.10 -3.04 6.04
CA GLY A 496 15.62 -4.19 6.77
C GLY A 496 16.36 -5.11 5.80
N SER A 497 17.49 -5.68 6.21
CA SER A 497 18.30 -6.55 5.35
C SER A 497 18.97 -7.64 6.16
N LYS A 498 18.91 -8.89 5.68
CA LYS A 498 19.56 -10.04 6.28
C LYS A 498 20.24 -10.88 5.20
N PHE A 499 21.56 -11.02 5.33
CA PHE A 499 22.33 -12.02 4.60
C PHE A 499 22.37 -13.33 5.38
N ILE A 500 22.31 -14.45 4.65
CA ILE A 500 22.33 -15.82 5.17
C ILE A 500 23.43 -16.56 4.42
N ASP A 501 24.56 -16.76 5.07
CA ASP A 501 25.82 -17.28 4.52
C ASP A 501 26.07 -18.75 4.86
N ALA A 502 25.15 -19.39 5.57
CA ALA A 502 25.23 -20.78 5.96
C ALA A 502 23.87 -21.48 5.86
N ALA A 503 23.91 -22.78 5.59
CA ALA A 503 22.70 -23.60 5.59
C ALA A 503 22.07 -23.65 7.00
N SER A 504 20.74 -23.62 7.03
CA SER A 504 19.95 -23.86 8.24
C SER A 504 20.22 -25.26 8.78
N THR A 505 20.17 -25.41 10.11
CA THR A 505 20.36 -26.69 10.79
C THR A 505 19.08 -27.11 11.51
N GLY A 506 18.89 -28.42 11.70
CA GLY A 506 17.78 -28.95 12.50
C GLY A 506 16.43 -29.11 11.79
N ASP A 507 16.38 -28.94 10.46
CA ASP A 507 15.19 -29.16 9.62
C ASP A 507 13.91 -28.48 10.17
N ALA A 508 14.09 -27.26 10.66
CA ALA A 508 13.03 -26.47 11.28
C ALA A 508 13.06 -25.03 10.76
N TRP A 509 11.91 -24.35 10.87
CA TRP A 509 11.79 -22.92 10.61
C TRP A 509 12.70 -22.11 11.54
N ILE A 510 13.34 -21.08 10.99
CA ILE A 510 13.98 -20.02 11.75
C ILE A 510 13.07 -18.80 11.66
N ASP A 511 12.53 -18.39 12.80
CA ASP A 511 11.77 -17.15 12.90
C ASP A 511 12.75 -15.97 12.89
N LEU A 512 12.55 -15.06 11.96
CA LEU A 512 13.34 -13.85 11.80
C LEU A 512 12.45 -12.63 12.05
N GLU A 513 12.75 -11.92 13.13
CA GLU A 513 12.41 -10.50 13.25
C GLU A 513 13.49 -9.70 12.54
N LEU A 514 13.12 -9.00 11.47
CA LEU A 514 13.99 -8.16 10.66
C LEU A 514 13.74 -6.68 11.03
N PRO A 515 14.57 -6.07 11.89
CA PRO A 515 14.36 -4.69 12.33
C PRO A 515 14.46 -3.71 11.18
N LEU A 516 13.64 -2.67 11.22
CA LEU A 516 13.69 -1.56 10.27
C LEU A 516 14.64 -0.47 10.78
N SER A 517 15.57 -0.10 9.91
CA SER A 517 16.45 1.06 10.05
C SER A 517 15.87 2.20 9.22
N PHE A 518 15.43 3.27 9.88
CA PHE A 518 14.84 4.45 9.26
C PHE A 518 15.91 5.48 8.92
N TYR A 519 15.85 6.05 7.72
CA TYR A 519 16.64 7.23 7.36
C TYR A 519 15.96 8.54 7.80
N ASP A 520 14.63 8.50 7.94
CA ASP A 520 13.79 9.63 8.34
C ASP A 520 12.73 9.16 9.34
N THR A 521 12.58 9.87 10.46
CA THR A 521 11.65 9.53 11.55
C THR A 521 10.27 10.15 11.40
N ALA A 522 10.06 11.02 10.41
CA ALA A 522 8.81 11.74 10.17
C ALA A 522 8.20 11.42 8.80
N ALA A 523 9.01 11.18 7.78
CA ALA A 523 8.55 10.90 6.42
C ALA A 523 7.48 9.80 6.41
N LYS A 524 6.44 10.01 5.59
CA LYS A 524 5.37 9.05 5.27
C LYS A 524 5.35 8.85 3.75
N PRO A 525 5.27 7.61 3.24
CA PRO A 525 5.14 7.39 1.80
C PRO A 525 3.91 8.09 1.22
N GLY A 526 4.10 8.83 0.13
CA GLY A 526 3.04 9.46 -0.66
C GLY A 526 3.12 9.13 -2.16
N GLY A 527 4.17 8.45 -2.61
CA GLY A 527 4.40 8.02 -3.98
C GLY A 527 3.54 6.82 -4.39
N LYS A 528 3.54 6.53 -5.70
CA LYS A 528 2.78 5.41 -6.28
C LYS A 528 3.26 4.06 -5.77
N ILE A 529 4.56 3.94 -5.52
CA ILE A 529 5.21 2.75 -4.99
C ILE A 529 5.75 3.08 -3.61
N SER A 530 5.40 2.26 -2.62
CA SER A 530 5.67 2.55 -1.20
C SER A 530 6.24 1.39 -0.40
N ILE A 531 6.42 0.22 -1.01
CA ILE A 531 7.08 -0.93 -0.40
C ILE A 531 7.90 -1.69 -1.43
N VAL A 532 9.04 -2.24 -1.01
CA VAL A 532 9.76 -3.30 -1.70
C VAL A 532 10.07 -4.42 -0.72
N ILE A 533 9.78 -5.67 -1.06
CA ILE A 533 10.30 -6.87 -0.41
C ILE A 533 11.02 -7.69 -1.48
N SER A 534 12.20 -8.23 -1.17
CA SER A 534 12.96 -9.05 -2.10
C SER A 534 13.74 -10.13 -1.36
N CYS A 535 13.63 -11.35 -1.85
CA CYS A 535 14.35 -12.51 -1.35
C CYS A 535 15.03 -13.25 -2.50
N SER A 536 16.26 -13.68 -2.29
CA SER A 536 17.05 -14.37 -3.31
C SER A 536 17.93 -15.46 -2.70
N THR A 537 18.07 -16.57 -3.43
CA THR A 537 18.99 -17.66 -3.08
C THR A 537 20.47 -17.24 -3.15
N SER A 538 20.78 -16.16 -3.87
CA SER A 538 22.10 -15.55 -3.99
C SER A 538 21.98 -14.03 -3.97
N ALA A 539 22.65 -13.37 -3.03
CA ALA A 539 22.53 -11.94 -2.79
C ALA A 539 23.01 -11.09 -3.97
N TYR A 540 23.92 -11.62 -4.78
CA TYR A 540 24.44 -11.00 -6.01
C TYR A 540 24.02 -11.77 -7.27
N GLY A 541 22.88 -12.48 -7.21
CA GLY A 541 22.36 -13.26 -8.33
C GLY A 541 21.97 -12.41 -9.55
N ASP A 542 21.63 -11.14 -9.32
CA ASP A 542 21.44 -10.07 -10.30
C ASP A 542 22.74 -9.71 -11.07
N PHE A 543 23.90 -9.83 -10.41
CA PHE A 543 25.22 -9.82 -11.07
C PHE A 543 25.57 -11.15 -11.73
N MET A 544 24.65 -12.12 -11.78
CA MET A 544 24.91 -13.48 -12.25
C MET A 544 26.05 -14.15 -11.45
N VAL A 545 26.13 -13.82 -10.15
CA VAL A 545 27.11 -14.37 -9.21
C VAL A 545 26.38 -15.14 -8.11
N GLY A 546 26.77 -16.40 -7.89
CA GLY A 546 26.15 -17.24 -6.86
C GLY A 546 26.36 -18.74 -7.06
N CYS A 547 25.71 -19.50 -6.20
CA CYS A 547 25.69 -20.96 -6.21
C CYS A 547 24.39 -21.47 -6.85
N SER A 548 24.54 -22.19 -7.95
CA SER A 548 23.42 -22.75 -8.72
C SER A 548 22.66 -23.89 -8.03
N GLN A 549 23.03 -24.24 -6.79
CA GLN A 549 22.39 -25.29 -5.99
C GLN A 549 21.69 -24.75 -4.74
N ASN A 550 21.74 -23.43 -4.49
CA ASN A 550 21.10 -22.85 -3.31
C ASN A 550 19.59 -23.06 -3.35
N GLN A 551 19.05 -23.25 -2.14
CA GLN A 551 17.64 -23.54 -1.91
C GLN A 551 17.18 -22.76 -0.69
N PHE A 552 15.98 -22.19 -0.78
CA PHE A 552 15.50 -21.29 0.26
C PHE A 552 13.98 -21.36 0.39
N TYR A 553 13.50 -21.65 1.60
CA TYR A 553 12.09 -21.65 1.97
C TYR A 553 11.76 -20.40 2.76
N LEU A 554 10.62 -19.78 2.46
CA LEU A 554 10.17 -18.51 3.06
C LEU A 554 8.66 -18.52 3.28
N ASP A 555 8.23 -17.95 4.40
CA ASP A 555 6.83 -17.97 4.81
C ASP A 555 6.53 -16.95 5.93
N ASP A 556 5.26 -16.76 6.27
CA ASP A 556 4.71 -15.93 7.36
C ASP A 556 5.27 -14.50 7.41
N PHE A 557 5.22 -13.82 6.27
CA PHE A 557 5.56 -12.40 6.17
C PHE A 557 4.52 -11.55 6.89
N GLY A 558 4.97 -10.70 7.81
CA GLY A 558 4.10 -9.75 8.48
C GLY A 558 4.86 -8.59 9.09
N TRP A 559 4.11 -7.60 9.56
CA TRP A 559 4.68 -6.49 10.31
C TRP A 559 4.69 -6.78 11.79
N ILE A 560 5.71 -6.26 12.46
CA ILE A 560 5.74 -6.13 13.91
C ILE A 560 5.65 -4.65 14.21
N TYR A 561 4.61 -4.28 14.95
CA TYR A 561 4.34 -2.92 15.42
C TYR A 561 4.93 -2.72 16.80
#